data_AF-A0AAD6D192-F1
#
_entry.id   AF-A0AAD6D192-F1
#
_cell.length_a   1.000
_cell.length_b   1.000
_cell.length_c   1.000
_cell.angle_alpha   90.00
_cell.angle_beta   90.00
_cell.angle_gamma   90.00
#
_symmetry.space_group_name_H-M   'P 1'
#
loop_
_entity.id
_entity.type
_entity.pdbx_description
1 polymer ?
#
loop_
_entity_poly.entity_id
_entity_poly.type
_entity_poly.pdbx_seq_one_letter_code
_entity_poly.pdbx_strand_id
1 'polypeptide(L)'
;MATAAAPESSLLSLLYRSYPTAISPDATELDYFHASPKIFPQVTFSEAEEADIKQWLNTVTGLTTATASNDKPVIENILAQLNTHLATRTTLLGAKPSVADIAVYAFVAPIVEKWTSEERTGEKGYHHIVRHVDFVQNSRLFALQIPSEEKIAIDVNDVKFVPKPVDPKEEKERKKKEKAAQQGAGAEAQKPLVVGQGKPEKAAKADAAPADSAAAAAAAGHKTGKKEKKEKKEKAPKPAPVAAVPSSPSIIDLRVGHILRAINHPNADSLFVSTIDCGDAPGSDNTSLDEETGKTVRTVCSGLNGLIPLEEMQGRKIVAVCNLKPVTMRGIKSAAMVLAASPRVAEGEDSHAGPVELVIPPADAPAGERISFQGWAEGEPEKQLNPKKKIWETFQPGFGTNDDLEVIFDSNAVPAVKGQEGKPAIGKLVTASGVICTVKTLKGATVR
;
A
#
# COMPACT_ATOMS: atom_id res chain seq x y z
N MET A 1 42.86 -38.55 -3.86
CA MET A 1 41.72 -38.42 -4.80
C MET A 1 40.54 -37.87 -4.02
N ALA A 2 40.45 -36.55 -3.86
CA ALA A 2 39.26 -35.93 -3.28
C ALA A 2 38.22 -35.80 -4.40
N THR A 3 37.15 -36.57 -4.33
CA THR A 3 36.00 -36.42 -5.23
C THR A 3 35.30 -35.11 -4.89
N ALA A 4 35.14 -34.23 -5.88
CA ALA A 4 34.50 -32.94 -5.71
C ALA A 4 33.05 -33.12 -5.22
N ALA A 5 32.78 -32.73 -3.98
CA ALA A 5 31.42 -32.62 -3.46
C ALA A 5 30.79 -31.33 -4.01
N ALA A 6 29.56 -31.42 -4.48
CA ALA A 6 28.83 -30.26 -4.99
C ALA A 6 28.51 -29.26 -3.84
N PRO A 7 28.50 -27.94 -4.12
CA PRO A 7 28.11 -26.94 -3.13
C PRO A 7 26.58 -26.87 -3.01
N GLU A 8 25.96 -27.88 -2.38
CA GLU A 8 24.51 -27.89 -2.11
C GLU A 8 24.18 -27.21 -0.78
N SER A 9 24.36 -25.88 -0.73
CA SER A 9 23.76 -25.02 0.29
C SER A 9 22.25 -24.88 0.05
N SER A 10 21.52 -26.00 0.12
CA SER A 10 20.07 -26.03 0.02
C SER A 10 19.44 -25.05 1.02
N LEU A 11 18.30 -24.44 0.65
CA LEU A 11 17.55 -23.54 1.54
C LEU A 11 17.37 -24.11 2.95
N LEU A 12 17.12 -25.42 3.02
CA LEU A 12 17.03 -26.21 4.25
C LEU A 12 18.30 -26.11 5.12
N SER A 13 19.47 -26.36 4.53
CA SER A 13 20.77 -26.26 5.23
C SER A 13 21.09 -24.84 5.70
N LEU A 14 20.77 -23.82 4.88
CA LEU A 14 20.96 -22.41 5.24
C LEU A 14 20.06 -21.99 6.41
N LEU A 15 18.82 -22.46 6.43
CA LEU A 15 17.87 -22.23 7.52
C LEU A 15 18.29 -22.94 8.81
N TYR A 16 18.77 -24.19 8.76
CA TYR A 16 19.31 -24.88 9.93
C TYR A 16 20.52 -24.17 10.54
N ARG A 17 21.49 -23.81 9.70
CA ARG A 17 22.72 -23.14 10.13
C ARG A 17 22.44 -21.75 10.72
N SER A 18 21.39 -21.07 10.23
CA SER A 18 21.03 -19.71 10.67
C SER A 18 20.04 -19.66 11.83
N TYR A 19 19.13 -20.63 11.96
CA TYR A 19 18.02 -20.60 12.91
C TYR A 19 17.76 -21.96 13.60
N PRO A 20 18.75 -22.53 14.30
CA PRO A 20 18.66 -23.87 14.89
C PRO A 20 17.58 -24.01 15.98
N THR A 21 17.06 -22.89 16.52
CA THR A 21 15.95 -22.88 17.48
C THR A 21 14.57 -22.81 16.82
N ALA A 22 14.48 -22.34 15.57
CA ALA A 22 13.22 -22.20 14.83
C ALA A 22 12.92 -23.43 13.97
N ILE A 23 13.97 -24.11 13.49
CA ILE A 23 13.90 -25.20 12.51
C ILE A 23 14.71 -26.39 13.04
N SER A 24 14.06 -27.54 13.25
CA SER A 24 14.69 -28.75 13.82
C SER A 24 15.57 -29.47 12.78
N PRO A 25 16.85 -29.80 13.07
CA PRO A 25 17.77 -30.40 12.11
C PRO A 25 17.29 -31.74 11.52
N ASP A 26 16.36 -32.42 12.17
CA ASP A 26 15.78 -33.69 11.73
C ASP A 26 14.60 -33.54 10.74
N ALA A 27 14.17 -32.32 10.39
CA ALA A 27 13.03 -32.13 9.49
C ALA A 27 13.38 -32.46 8.02
N THR A 28 12.69 -33.44 7.44
CA THR A 28 12.88 -33.85 6.04
C THR A 28 12.09 -32.99 5.06
N GLU A 29 10.96 -32.44 5.49
CA GLU A 29 10.20 -31.43 4.76
C GLU A 29 9.94 -30.25 5.69
N LEU A 30 10.38 -29.06 5.26
CA LEU A 30 10.23 -27.85 6.05
C LEU A 30 8.90 -27.19 5.66
N ASP A 31 8.02 -26.98 6.65
CA ASP A 31 6.85 -26.13 6.48
C ASP A 31 7.30 -24.66 6.40
N TYR A 32 7.78 -24.27 5.22
CA TYR A 32 8.26 -22.93 4.93
C TYR A 32 7.15 -21.89 5.18
N PHE A 33 5.88 -22.23 5.01
CA PHE A 33 4.78 -21.30 5.27
C PHE A 33 4.74 -20.90 6.76
N HIS A 34 4.78 -21.86 7.68
CA HIS A 34 4.80 -21.61 9.12
C HIS A 34 6.20 -21.31 9.71
N ALA A 35 7.25 -21.24 8.88
CA ALA A 35 8.61 -20.90 9.32
C ALA A 35 8.78 -19.39 9.60
N SER A 36 8.13 -18.51 8.83
CA SER A 36 8.34 -17.05 8.93
C SER A 36 8.10 -16.48 10.34
N PRO A 37 7.02 -16.82 11.08
CA PRO A 37 6.82 -16.32 12.45
C PRO A 37 7.84 -16.85 13.46
N LYS A 38 8.43 -18.03 13.23
CA LYS A 38 9.47 -18.60 14.12
C LYS A 38 10.84 -17.97 13.89
N ILE A 39 11.13 -17.67 12.62
CA ILE A 39 12.38 -17.04 12.18
C ILE A 39 12.37 -15.53 12.50
N PHE A 40 11.22 -14.88 12.33
CA PHE A 40 11.03 -13.44 12.57
C PHE A 40 9.94 -13.21 13.64
N PRO A 41 10.17 -13.57 14.91
CA PRO A 41 9.17 -13.46 15.98
C PRO A 41 8.74 -12.02 16.28
N GLN A 42 9.53 -11.03 15.85
CA GLN A 42 9.23 -9.60 15.97
C GLN A 42 8.33 -9.07 14.82
N VAL A 43 7.96 -9.91 13.86
CA VAL A 43 7.22 -9.52 12.65
C VAL A 43 5.86 -10.21 12.61
N THR A 44 4.79 -9.42 12.78
CA THR A 44 3.43 -9.91 12.57
C THR A 44 3.09 -9.91 11.08
N PHE A 45 2.69 -11.06 10.56
CA PHE A 45 2.18 -11.23 9.20
C PHE A 45 0.65 -11.19 9.21
N SER A 46 0.05 -10.49 8.25
CA SER A 46 -1.40 -10.56 7.99
C SER A 46 -1.72 -11.68 7.00
N GLU A 47 -2.98 -12.15 6.96
CA GLU A 47 -3.43 -13.19 6.03
C GLU A 47 -3.04 -12.93 4.56
N ALA A 48 -3.01 -11.65 4.15
CA ALA A 48 -2.58 -11.24 2.82
C ALA A 48 -1.06 -11.38 2.60
N GLU A 49 -0.26 -11.07 3.61
CA GLU A 49 1.20 -11.22 3.57
C GLU A 49 1.61 -12.70 3.65
N GLU A 50 0.87 -13.52 4.39
CA GLU A 50 1.03 -14.98 4.40
C GLU A 50 0.71 -15.58 3.03
N ALA A 51 -0.37 -15.13 2.37
CA ALA A 51 -0.70 -15.53 1.01
C ALA A 51 0.41 -15.12 0.00
N ASP A 52 0.97 -13.92 0.13
CA ASP A 52 2.12 -13.46 -0.68
C ASP A 52 3.38 -14.31 -0.41
N ILE A 53 3.70 -14.66 0.84
CA ILE A 53 4.80 -15.59 1.19
C ILE A 53 4.60 -16.92 0.47
N LYS A 54 3.39 -17.50 0.56
CA LYS A 54 3.05 -18.78 -0.09
C LYS A 54 3.20 -18.69 -1.61
N GLN A 55 2.80 -17.57 -2.21
CA GLN A 55 2.96 -17.35 -3.65
C GLN A 55 4.44 -17.30 -4.04
N TRP A 56 5.29 -16.59 -3.30
CA TRP A 56 6.74 -16.54 -3.60
C TRP A 56 7.45 -17.87 -3.41
N LEU A 57 7.09 -18.65 -2.40
CA LEU A 57 7.60 -20.02 -2.22
C LEU A 57 7.22 -20.91 -3.42
N ASN A 58 5.99 -20.82 -3.92
CA ASN A 58 5.57 -21.52 -5.14
C ASN A 58 6.37 -21.04 -6.38
N THR A 59 6.67 -19.74 -6.49
CA THR A 59 7.52 -19.19 -7.57
C THR A 59 8.94 -19.77 -7.53
N VAL A 60 9.54 -19.93 -6.34
CA VAL A 60 10.85 -20.59 -6.17
C VAL A 60 10.80 -22.08 -6.55
N THR A 61 9.72 -22.79 -6.20
CA THR A 61 9.49 -24.18 -6.66
C THR A 61 9.36 -24.25 -8.19
N GLY A 62 8.67 -23.29 -8.81
CA GLY A 62 8.55 -23.16 -10.26
C GLY A 62 9.90 -22.91 -10.94
N LEU A 63 10.71 -21.99 -10.41
CA LEU A 63 12.09 -21.74 -10.85
C LEU A 63 12.97 -22.99 -10.76
N THR A 64 12.89 -23.72 -9.66
CA THR A 64 13.63 -24.98 -9.43
C THR A 64 13.24 -26.03 -10.48
N THR A 65 11.94 -26.18 -10.75
CA THR A 65 11.42 -27.11 -11.76
C THR A 65 11.83 -26.72 -13.18
N ALA A 66 11.77 -25.42 -13.51
CA ALA A 66 12.17 -24.90 -14.81
C ALA A 66 13.68 -25.06 -15.04
N THR A 67 14.50 -24.86 -14.01
CA THR A 67 15.96 -25.05 -14.07
C THR A 67 16.34 -26.53 -14.22
N ALA A 68 15.68 -27.43 -13.48
CA ALA A 68 15.85 -28.87 -13.67
C ALA A 68 15.45 -29.33 -15.09
N SER A 69 14.47 -28.65 -15.71
CA SER A 69 14.00 -28.91 -17.08
C SER A 69 14.75 -28.11 -18.16
N ASN A 70 15.69 -27.24 -17.77
CA ASN A 70 16.40 -26.27 -18.63
C ASN A 70 15.48 -25.36 -19.49
N ASP A 71 14.30 -25.01 -18.97
CA ASP A 71 13.31 -24.15 -19.61
C ASP A 71 13.69 -22.66 -19.46
N LYS A 72 14.61 -22.21 -20.33
CA LYS A 72 15.12 -20.83 -20.32
C LYS A 72 14.02 -19.76 -20.42
N PRO A 73 13.03 -19.84 -21.33
CA PRO A 73 11.95 -18.85 -21.39
C PRO A 73 11.19 -18.69 -20.07
N VAL A 74 10.90 -19.78 -19.35
CA VAL A 74 10.23 -19.70 -18.03
C VAL A 74 11.15 -19.08 -16.98
N ILE A 75 12.43 -19.45 -16.95
CA ILE A 75 13.42 -18.88 -16.02
C ILE A 75 13.56 -17.37 -16.24
N GLU A 76 13.79 -16.93 -17.48
CA GLU A 76 13.90 -15.51 -17.86
C GLU A 76 12.63 -14.73 -17.49
N ASN A 77 11.45 -15.31 -17.74
CA ASN A 77 10.18 -14.67 -17.41
C ASN A 77 10.03 -14.46 -15.89
N ILE A 78 10.33 -15.47 -15.07
CA ILE A 78 10.22 -15.35 -13.61
C ILE A 78 11.27 -14.38 -13.06
N LEU A 79 12.50 -14.38 -13.58
CA LEU A 79 13.54 -13.40 -13.20
C LEU A 79 13.11 -11.97 -13.55
N ALA A 80 12.53 -11.74 -14.73
CA ALA A 80 12.00 -10.43 -15.11
C ALA A 80 10.84 -9.97 -14.21
N GLN A 81 9.94 -10.88 -13.81
CA GLN A 81 8.87 -10.60 -12.85
C GLN A 81 9.42 -10.27 -11.46
N LEU A 82 10.37 -11.06 -10.96
CA LEU A 82 11.02 -10.86 -9.66
C LEU A 82 11.76 -9.52 -9.60
N ASN A 83 12.56 -9.20 -10.63
CA ASN A 83 13.27 -7.93 -10.73
C ASN A 83 12.31 -6.74 -10.78
N THR A 84 11.21 -6.85 -11.52
CA THR A 84 10.15 -5.83 -11.55
C THR A 84 9.46 -5.69 -10.19
N HIS A 85 9.20 -6.79 -9.47
CA HIS A 85 8.58 -6.76 -8.14
C HIS A 85 9.48 -6.12 -7.07
N LEU A 86 10.80 -6.35 -7.17
CA LEU A 86 11.82 -5.79 -6.30
C LEU A 86 12.21 -4.34 -6.64
N ALA A 87 11.73 -3.78 -7.76
CA ALA A 87 12.05 -2.42 -8.18
C ALA A 87 11.56 -1.34 -7.22
N THR A 88 10.45 -1.59 -6.53
CA THR A 88 9.83 -0.66 -5.56
C THR A 88 9.78 -1.20 -4.13
N ARG A 89 10.57 -2.25 -3.82
CA ARG A 89 10.53 -2.98 -2.55
C ARG A 89 11.91 -3.42 -2.08
N THR A 90 12.20 -3.28 -0.78
CA THR A 90 13.46 -3.76 -0.18
C THR A 90 13.47 -5.29 -0.08
N THR A 91 12.36 -5.87 0.40
CA THR A 91 12.08 -7.31 0.53
C THR A 91 10.89 -7.71 -0.36
N LEU A 92 10.58 -9.01 -0.48
CA LEU A 92 9.42 -9.49 -1.23
C LEU A 92 8.09 -8.93 -0.66
N LEU A 93 8.02 -8.69 0.65
CA LEU A 93 6.89 -8.07 1.35
C LEU A 93 7.07 -6.55 1.56
N GLY A 94 7.79 -5.87 0.66
CA GLY A 94 8.02 -4.44 0.75
C GLY A 94 9.18 -4.09 1.68
N ALA A 95 8.94 -4.16 2.98
CA ALA A 95 9.95 -3.89 4.02
C ALA A 95 10.02 -4.94 5.14
N LYS A 96 9.02 -5.81 5.27
CA LYS A 96 9.06 -6.93 6.23
C LYS A 96 9.94 -8.06 5.68
N PRO A 97 10.87 -8.63 6.46
CA PRO A 97 11.57 -9.84 6.06
C PRO A 97 10.63 -11.03 6.13
N SER A 98 10.88 -12.04 5.31
CA SER A 98 10.15 -13.31 5.33
C SER A 98 11.07 -14.46 4.92
N VAL A 99 10.65 -15.71 5.18
CA VAL A 99 11.40 -16.88 4.70
C VAL A 99 11.41 -16.96 3.17
N ALA A 100 10.45 -16.32 2.49
CA ALA A 100 10.42 -16.25 1.04
C ALA A 100 11.60 -15.43 0.49
N ASP A 101 12.08 -14.41 1.20
CA ASP A 101 13.29 -13.66 0.83
C ASP A 101 14.52 -14.57 0.88
N ILE A 102 14.62 -15.40 1.92
CA ILE A 102 15.71 -16.39 2.08
C ILE A 102 15.60 -17.47 1.00
N ALA A 103 14.39 -17.92 0.67
CA ALA A 103 14.13 -18.90 -0.39
C ALA A 103 14.52 -18.38 -1.77
N VAL A 104 14.15 -17.13 -2.08
CA VAL A 104 14.57 -16.46 -3.32
C VAL A 104 16.09 -16.29 -3.34
N TYR A 105 16.72 -15.82 -2.25
CA TYR A 105 18.18 -15.70 -2.15
C TYR A 105 18.89 -17.04 -2.41
N ALA A 106 18.52 -18.11 -1.69
CA ALA A 106 19.15 -19.42 -1.82
C ALA A 106 19.06 -19.99 -3.24
N PHE A 107 18.00 -19.63 -3.98
CA PHE A 107 17.85 -20.03 -5.38
C PHE A 107 18.60 -19.11 -6.36
N VAL A 108 18.48 -17.79 -6.23
CA VAL A 108 19.02 -16.84 -7.23
C VAL A 108 20.50 -16.55 -7.03
N ALA A 109 21.05 -16.65 -5.82
CA ALA A 109 22.45 -16.32 -5.55
C ALA A 109 23.45 -17.10 -6.44
N PRO A 110 23.36 -18.44 -6.61
CA PRO A 110 24.21 -19.20 -7.53
C PRO A 110 23.98 -18.93 -9.03
N ILE A 111 22.92 -18.19 -9.38
CA ILE A 111 22.64 -17.71 -10.74
C ILE A 111 23.29 -16.33 -10.92
N VAL A 112 23.07 -15.41 -9.97
CA VAL A 112 23.70 -14.08 -9.95
C VAL A 112 25.22 -14.17 -9.95
N GLU A 113 25.79 -15.15 -9.25
CA GLU A 113 27.23 -15.43 -9.25
C GLU A 113 27.79 -15.55 -10.67
N LYS A 114 27.06 -16.22 -11.57
CA LYS A 114 27.46 -16.53 -12.94
C LYS A 114 27.14 -15.44 -13.95
N TRP A 115 26.38 -14.41 -13.57
CA TRP A 115 26.03 -13.29 -14.43
C TRP A 115 27.23 -12.38 -14.68
N THR A 116 27.35 -11.94 -15.93
CA THR A 116 28.21 -10.83 -16.36
C THR A 116 27.81 -9.50 -15.71
N SER A 117 28.71 -8.51 -15.72
CA SER A 117 28.38 -7.18 -15.21
C SER A 117 27.21 -6.54 -15.98
N GLU A 118 27.04 -6.83 -17.27
CA GLU A 118 25.92 -6.37 -18.09
C GLU A 118 24.58 -7.01 -17.66
N GLU A 119 24.56 -8.29 -17.31
CA GLU A 119 23.38 -8.98 -16.77
C GLU A 119 23.05 -8.53 -15.33
N ARG A 120 24.07 -8.18 -14.54
CA ARG A 120 23.90 -7.65 -13.17
C ARG A 120 23.43 -6.20 -13.15
N THR A 121 24.16 -5.30 -13.82
CA THR A 121 24.03 -3.84 -13.69
C THR A 121 24.02 -3.07 -15.03
N GLY A 122 23.93 -3.74 -16.18
CA GLY A 122 23.74 -3.10 -17.50
C GLY A 122 22.30 -2.58 -17.71
N GLU A 123 22.03 -1.86 -18.80
CA GLU A 123 20.75 -1.16 -19.05
C GLU A 123 19.49 -2.06 -18.97
N LYS A 124 19.64 -3.35 -19.27
CA LYS A 124 18.57 -4.37 -19.19
C LYS A 124 18.83 -5.41 -18.09
N GLY A 125 19.75 -5.12 -17.18
CA GLY A 125 20.20 -6.02 -16.12
C GLY A 125 19.18 -6.20 -15.00
N TYR A 126 19.44 -7.19 -14.15
CA TYR A 126 18.59 -7.56 -13.04
C TYR A 126 18.98 -6.83 -11.74
N HIS A 127 19.19 -5.51 -11.82
CA HIS A 127 19.71 -4.65 -10.73
C HIS A 127 19.04 -4.90 -9.37
N HIS A 128 17.71 -5.09 -9.35
CA HIS A 128 16.95 -5.22 -8.11
C HIS A 128 17.07 -6.62 -7.50
N ILE A 129 17.34 -7.64 -8.32
CA ILE A 129 17.74 -8.98 -7.84
C ILE A 129 19.14 -8.93 -7.24
N VAL A 130 20.11 -8.30 -7.92
CA VAL A 130 21.48 -8.15 -7.40
C VAL A 130 21.48 -7.42 -6.04
N ARG A 131 20.72 -6.31 -5.94
CA ARG A 131 20.48 -5.58 -4.68
C ARG A 131 19.85 -6.47 -3.61
N HIS A 132 18.88 -7.32 -3.96
CA HIS A 132 18.22 -8.21 -3.00
C HIS A 132 19.15 -9.31 -2.51
N VAL A 133 19.95 -9.90 -3.40
CA VAL A 133 20.98 -10.90 -3.04
C VAL A 133 22.00 -10.33 -2.06
N ASP A 134 22.54 -9.15 -2.36
CA ASP A 134 23.48 -8.48 -1.44
C ASP A 134 22.81 -8.15 -0.08
N PHE A 135 21.59 -7.60 -0.12
CA PHE A 135 20.85 -7.26 1.09
C PHE A 135 20.57 -8.49 1.97
N VAL A 136 20.16 -9.62 1.40
CA VAL A 136 19.83 -10.82 2.19
C VAL A 136 21.08 -11.44 2.83
N GLN A 137 22.21 -11.51 2.12
CA GLN A 137 23.44 -12.13 2.66
C GLN A 137 24.21 -11.25 3.67
N ASN A 138 24.00 -9.93 3.66
CA ASN A 138 24.74 -8.98 4.49
C ASN A 138 23.90 -8.26 5.56
N SER A 139 22.56 -8.25 5.45
CA SER A 139 21.71 -7.54 6.42
C SER A 139 21.52 -8.31 7.72
N ARG A 140 21.70 -7.61 8.85
CA ARG A 140 21.34 -8.09 10.19
C ARG A 140 19.84 -8.44 10.33
N LEU A 141 18.99 -7.94 9.43
CA LEU A 141 17.57 -8.26 9.39
C LEU A 141 17.30 -9.76 9.17
N PHE A 142 18.18 -10.45 8.43
CA PHE A 142 18.11 -11.89 8.21
C PHE A 142 19.13 -12.68 9.04
N ALA A 143 20.13 -12.04 9.65
CA ALA A 143 21.12 -12.65 10.54
C ALA A 143 21.75 -13.98 10.03
N LEU A 144 21.78 -14.19 8.70
CA LEU A 144 22.11 -15.48 8.10
C LEU A 144 23.55 -15.85 8.38
N GLN A 145 23.75 -17.08 8.84
CA GLN A 145 25.07 -17.65 9.02
C GLN A 145 25.53 -18.17 7.66
N ILE A 146 26.26 -17.32 6.92
CA ILE A 146 26.84 -17.62 5.61
C ILE A 146 28.36 -17.37 5.70
N PRO A 147 29.20 -18.41 5.56
CA PRO A 147 30.65 -18.29 5.45
C PRO A 147 31.05 -17.28 4.36
N SER A 148 32.15 -16.57 4.57
CA SER A 148 32.61 -15.54 3.63
C SER A 148 32.87 -16.09 2.22
N GLU A 149 33.21 -17.37 2.13
CA GLU A 149 33.49 -18.13 0.91
C GLU A 149 32.22 -18.54 0.15
N GLU A 150 31.06 -18.58 0.82
CA GLU A 150 29.75 -18.86 0.22
C GLU A 150 29.00 -17.58 -0.21
N LYS A 151 29.50 -16.39 0.18
CA LYS A 151 28.87 -15.11 -0.18
C LYS A 151 29.15 -14.73 -1.63
N ILE A 152 28.12 -14.25 -2.32
CA ILE A 152 28.27 -13.77 -3.70
C ILE A 152 29.00 -12.43 -3.67
N ALA A 153 30.20 -12.39 -4.27
CA ALA A 153 30.94 -11.16 -4.45
C ALA A 153 30.19 -10.21 -5.40
N ILE A 154 29.76 -9.06 -4.88
CA ILE A 154 29.06 -8.00 -5.60
C ILE A 154 29.87 -6.72 -5.41
N ASP A 155 30.52 -6.24 -6.47
CA ASP A 155 31.19 -4.94 -6.45
C ASP A 155 30.15 -3.84 -6.62
N VAL A 156 29.92 -3.08 -5.55
CA VAL A 156 28.99 -1.94 -5.53
C VAL A 156 29.45 -0.75 -6.38
N ASN A 157 30.70 -0.77 -6.87
CA ASN A 157 31.27 0.27 -7.73
C ASN A 157 31.16 -0.09 -9.22
N ASP A 158 30.98 -1.36 -9.60
CA ASP A 158 30.84 -1.80 -11.00
C ASP A 158 29.38 -1.70 -11.49
N VAL A 159 28.84 -0.48 -11.50
CA VAL A 159 27.49 -0.19 -11.96
C VAL A 159 27.53 0.32 -13.41
N LYS A 160 27.22 -0.55 -14.37
CA LYS A 160 27.26 -0.19 -15.82
C LYS A 160 26.15 0.79 -16.23
N PHE A 161 25.00 0.73 -15.57
CA PHE A 161 23.84 1.59 -15.79
C PHE A 161 23.12 1.85 -14.46
N VAL A 162 22.65 3.09 -14.27
CA VAL A 162 21.85 3.48 -13.10
C VAL A 162 20.39 3.61 -13.54
N PRO A 163 19.49 2.69 -13.15
CA PRO A 163 18.07 2.82 -13.43
C PRO A 163 17.51 4.12 -12.85
N LYS A 164 16.67 4.81 -13.62
CA LYS A 164 15.89 5.92 -13.08
C LYS A 164 15.00 5.39 -11.95
N PRO A 165 14.87 6.10 -10.82
CA PRO A 165 13.95 5.72 -9.75
C PRO A 165 12.54 5.49 -10.31
N VAL A 166 11.98 4.31 -10.08
CA VAL A 166 10.66 3.95 -10.60
C VAL A 166 9.60 4.73 -9.83
N ASP A 167 9.01 5.72 -10.49
CA ASP A 167 7.96 6.54 -9.89
C ASP A 167 6.69 5.68 -9.70
N PRO A 168 6.13 5.54 -8.48
CA PRO A 168 4.97 4.66 -8.23
C PRO A 168 3.74 4.99 -9.06
N LYS A 169 3.65 6.23 -9.57
CA LYS A 169 2.61 6.70 -10.49
C LYS A 169 2.80 6.11 -11.90
N GLU A 170 4.03 6.07 -12.39
CA GLU A 170 4.40 5.51 -13.70
C GLU A 170 4.34 3.98 -13.71
N GLU A 171 4.75 3.31 -12.62
CA GLU A 171 4.60 1.85 -12.50
C GLU A 171 3.12 1.43 -12.55
N LYS A 172 2.24 2.22 -11.94
CA LYS A 172 0.78 2.01 -11.95
C LYS A 172 0.17 2.24 -13.34
N GLU A 173 0.68 3.21 -14.10
CA GLU A 173 0.37 3.40 -15.52
C GLU A 173 0.86 2.23 -16.39
N ARG A 174 2.09 1.75 -16.17
CA ARG A 174 2.68 0.63 -16.90
C ARG A 174 1.93 -0.67 -16.64
N LYS A 175 1.64 -1.02 -15.38
CA LYS A 175 0.80 -2.18 -15.02
C LYS A 175 -0.61 -2.10 -15.59
N LYS A 176 -1.18 -0.89 -15.72
CA LYS A 176 -2.47 -0.68 -16.40
C LYS A 176 -2.37 -0.92 -17.91
N LYS A 177 -1.27 -0.52 -18.56
CA LYS A 177 -1.00 -0.77 -19.99
C LYS A 177 -0.71 -2.24 -20.27
N GLU A 178 0.12 -2.91 -19.47
CA GLU A 178 0.40 -4.36 -19.57
C GLU A 178 -0.88 -5.19 -19.39
N LYS A 179 -1.71 -4.86 -18.39
CA LYS A 179 -3.00 -5.55 -18.14
C LYS A 179 -4.04 -5.28 -19.24
N ALA A 180 -3.95 -4.15 -19.95
CA ALA A 180 -4.77 -3.88 -21.13
C ALA A 180 -4.27 -4.64 -22.37
N ALA A 181 -2.95 -4.74 -22.57
CA ALA A 181 -2.36 -5.52 -23.66
C ALA A 181 -2.70 -7.02 -23.55
N GLN A 182 -2.66 -7.57 -22.33
CA GLN A 182 -3.07 -8.96 -22.06
C GLN A 182 -4.57 -9.23 -22.30
N GLN A 183 -5.41 -8.21 -22.42
CA GLN A 183 -6.84 -8.34 -22.76
C GLN A 183 -7.12 -8.18 -24.26
N GLY A 184 -6.11 -7.82 -25.07
CA GLY A 184 -6.25 -7.60 -26.52
C GLY A 184 -5.80 -8.76 -27.40
N ALA A 185 -5.06 -9.74 -26.87
CA ALA A 185 -4.58 -10.90 -27.61
C ALA A 185 -5.50 -12.12 -27.38
N GLY A 186 -5.98 -12.72 -28.47
CA GLY A 186 -6.73 -13.98 -28.44
C GLY A 186 -5.89 -15.14 -27.91
N ALA A 187 -6.56 -16.13 -27.31
CA ALA A 187 -5.89 -17.15 -26.51
C ALA A 187 -5.14 -18.21 -27.34
N GLU A 188 -3.88 -18.45 -26.96
CA GLU A 188 -3.31 -19.80 -26.88
C GLU A 188 -2.76 -20.03 -25.46
N ALA A 189 -2.78 -21.28 -25.00
CA ALA A 189 -2.80 -21.58 -23.57
C ALA A 189 -1.41 -21.71 -22.92
N GLN A 190 -1.01 -20.69 -22.16
CA GLN A 190 -0.14 -20.86 -20.99
C GLN A 190 -0.77 -20.13 -19.80
N LYS A 191 -0.97 -20.82 -18.67
CA LYS A 191 -1.65 -20.29 -17.48
C LYS A 191 -0.78 -19.21 -16.81
N PRO A 192 -1.19 -17.93 -16.75
CA PRO A 192 -0.46 -16.93 -15.99
C PRO A 192 -0.70 -17.14 -14.50
N LEU A 193 0.37 -17.20 -13.70
CA LEU A 193 0.30 -17.14 -12.25
C LEU A 193 -0.11 -15.72 -11.83
N VAL A 194 -1.40 -15.50 -11.62
CA VAL A 194 -1.96 -14.20 -11.23
C VAL A 194 -1.52 -13.83 -9.80
N VAL A 195 -0.79 -12.73 -9.65
CA VAL A 195 -0.51 -12.11 -8.35
C VAL A 195 -1.69 -11.24 -7.92
N GLY A 196 -2.33 -11.62 -6.81
CA GLY A 196 -3.07 -10.73 -5.90
C GLY A 196 -4.19 -9.83 -6.45
N GLN A 197 -5.42 -10.36 -6.58
CA GLN A 197 -6.62 -9.63 -6.13
C GLN A 197 -7.83 -10.57 -5.90
N GLY A 198 -7.80 -11.30 -4.78
CA GLY A 198 -8.95 -12.05 -4.26
C GLY A 198 -9.67 -11.26 -3.17
N LYS A 199 -10.98 -11.07 -3.31
CA LYS A 199 -11.86 -10.51 -2.27
C LYS A 199 -12.40 -11.69 -1.44
N PRO A 200 -12.51 -11.60 -0.10
CA PRO A 200 -12.95 -12.74 0.70
C PRO A 200 -14.42 -13.06 0.42
N GLU A 201 -14.70 -14.32 0.11
CA GLU A 201 -16.05 -14.88 0.07
C GLU A 201 -16.29 -15.78 1.29
N LYS A 202 -17.54 -15.82 1.73
CA LYS A 202 -17.95 -16.23 3.06
C LYS A 202 -17.93 -17.75 3.22
N ALA A 203 -17.33 -18.25 4.28
CA ALA A 203 -17.40 -19.67 4.62
C ALA A 203 -18.82 -20.07 5.06
N ALA A 204 -19.30 -21.23 4.56
CA ALA A 204 -20.38 -22.00 5.15
C ALA A 204 -20.06 -23.50 5.03
N LYS A 205 -19.80 -24.12 6.19
CA LYS A 205 -19.81 -25.58 6.43
C LYS A 205 -21.28 -26.07 6.51
N ALA A 206 -21.65 -27.34 6.30
CA ALA A 206 -20.92 -28.53 5.81
C ALA A 206 -21.92 -29.66 5.44
N ASP A 207 -21.34 -30.78 4.95
CA ASP A 207 -21.76 -32.18 5.11
C ASP A 207 -22.75 -32.89 4.16
N ALA A 208 -22.45 -34.20 4.05
CA ALA A 208 -23.18 -35.33 3.47
C ALA A 208 -23.28 -35.48 1.93
N ALA A 209 -22.56 -36.50 1.43
CA ALA A 209 -22.84 -37.24 0.19
C ALA A 209 -23.32 -38.68 0.58
N PRO A 210 -23.64 -39.63 -0.33
CA PRO A 210 -23.70 -39.58 -1.81
C PRO A 210 -24.96 -40.27 -2.42
N ALA A 211 -24.89 -40.56 -3.73
CA ALA A 211 -25.53 -41.69 -4.45
C ALA A 211 -26.94 -41.56 -5.08
N ASP A 212 -26.92 -41.33 -6.41
CA ASP A 212 -27.43 -42.20 -7.49
C ASP A 212 -28.92 -42.53 -7.79
N SER A 213 -29.15 -42.55 -9.12
CA SER A 213 -30.01 -43.47 -9.91
C SER A 213 -31.53 -43.22 -10.11
N ALA A 214 -31.82 -42.59 -11.26
CA ALA A 214 -32.51 -43.16 -12.45
C ALA A 214 -34.03 -43.49 -12.50
N ALA A 215 -34.60 -43.22 -13.70
CA ALA A 215 -35.91 -43.67 -14.26
C ALA A 215 -37.20 -43.10 -13.58
N ALA A 216 -38.41 -42.98 -14.16
CA ALA A 216 -38.97 -43.03 -15.53
C ALA A 216 -40.47 -42.58 -15.44
N ALA A 217 -41.21 -42.10 -16.46
CA ALA A 217 -40.92 -41.70 -17.85
C ALA A 217 -42.04 -40.78 -18.43
N ALA A 218 -41.77 -40.27 -19.65
CA ALA A 218 -42.59 -39.57 -20.66
C ALA A 218 -44.15 -39.61 -20.66
N ALA A 219 -44.77 -38.47 -21.02
CA ALA A 219 -45.97 -38.41 -21.87
C ALA A 219 -46.19 -37.05 -22.59
N ALA A 220 -46.20 -37.09 -23.94
CA ALA A 220 -46.99 -36.30 -24.91
C ALA A 220 -47.05 -34.75 -24.94
N GLY A 221 -47.05 -34.20 -26.17
CA GLY A 221 -47.69 -32.91 -26.49
C GLY A 221 -46.83 -31.91 -27.29
N HIS A 222 -46.96 -31.89 -28.63
CA HIS A 222 -46.22 -30.96 -29.51
C HIS A 222 -47.17 -30.15 -30.40
N LYS A 223 -46.75 -28.95 -30.84
CA LYS A 223 -47.43 -28.00 -31.78
C LYS A 223 -48.62 -27.21 -31.14
N THR A 224 -48.91 -25.95 -31.51
CA THR A 224 -48.29 -24.96 -32.42
C THR A 224 -48.84 -23.56 -32.12
N GLY A 225 -48.07 -22.48 -32.36
CA GLY A 225 -48.60 -21.12 -32.33
C GLY A 225 -47.52 -20.06 -32.62
N LYS A 226 -47.52 -19.48 -33.81
CA LYS A 226 -46.49 -18.53 -34.31
C LYS A 226 -47.16 -17.22 -34.74
N LYS A 227 -46.39 -16.12 -34.65
CA LYS A 227 -46.71 -14.70 -34.93
C LYS A 227 -47.12 -13.90 -33.68
N GLU A 228 -46.80 -12.61 -33.56
CA GLU A 228 -46.32 -11.68 -34.59
C GLU A 228 -45.25 -10.67 -34.12
N LYS A 229 -44.57 -10.05 -35.08
CA LYS A 229 -43.42 -9.15 -34.92
C LYS A 229 -43.91 -7.70 -35.00
N LYS A 230 -43.70 -6.87 -33.98
CA LYS A 230 -43.87 -5.40 -34.12
C LYS A 230 -42.78 -4.57 -33.43
N GLU A 231 -41.97 -3.97 -34.30
CA GLU A 231 -41.30 -2.67 -34.25
C GLU A 231 -40.45 -2.24 -33.04
N LYS A 232 -39.19 -1.98 -33.39
CA LYS A 232 -38.12 -1.37 -32.60
C LYS A 232 -38.43 0.11 -32.38
N LYS A 233 -38.75 0.52 -31.14
CA LYS A 233 -38.72 1.93 -30.72
C LYS A 233 -37.36 2.22 -30.08
N GLU A 234 -36.67 3.26 -30.55
CA GLU A 234 -35.37 3.63 -30.00
C GLU A 234 -35.46 3.95 -28.51
N LYS A 235 -34.60 3.29 -27.74
CA LYS A 235 -34.43 3.57 -26.33
C LYS A 235 -33.54 4.80 -26.25
N ALA A 236 -34.13 5.96 -25.98
CA ALA A 236 -33.38 7.17 -25.68
C ALA A 236 -32.26 6.84 -24.67
N PRO A 237 -31.05 7.40 -24.83
CA PRO A 237 -29.95 7.11 -23.93
C PRO A 237 -30.40 7.47 -22.51
N LYS A 238 -30.49 6.47 -21.62
CA LYS A 238 -30.54 6.77 -20.19
C LYS A 238 -29.30 7.61 -19.90
N PRO A 239 -29.41 8.84 -19.40
CA PRO A 239 -28.23 9.54 -18.94
C PRO A 239 -27.54 8.63 -17.94
N ALA A 240 -26.23 8.45 -18.11
CA ALA A 240 -25.43 7.85 -17.05
C ALA A 240 -25.73 8.66 -15.77
N PRO A 241 -25.90 8.01 -14.60
CA PRO A 241 -26.12 8.75 -13.36
C PRO A 241 -24.92 9.66 -13.17
N VAL A 242 -25.13 10.96 -13.42
CA VAL A 242 -24.18 12.01 -13.10
C VAL A 242 -23.93 11.84 -11.61
N ALA A 243 -22.73 11.43 -11.23
CA ALA A 243 -22.40 11.29 -9.83
C ALA A 243 -22.62 12.66 -9.20
N ALA A 244 -23.64 12.77 -8.34
CA ALA A 244 -23.99 14.02 -7.72
C ALA A 244 -22.75 14.60 -7.04
N VAL A 245 -22.25 15.71 -7.57
CA VAL A 245 -21.09 16.39 -7.01
C VAL A 245 -21.51 16.84 -5.62
N PRO A 246 -20.80 16.41 -4.55
CA PRO A 246 -21.20 16.78 -3.21
C PRO A 246 -21.12 18.30 -3.03
N SER A 247 -22.14 18.87 -2.41
CA SER A 247 -22.40 20.31 -2.34
C SER A 247 -21.78 21.01 -1.11
N SER A 248 -20.84 20.35 -0.42
CA SER A 248 -20.21 20.87 0.80
C SER A 248 -18.93 20.10 1.16
N PRO A 249 -17.90 20.77 1.74
CA PRO A 249 -16.74 20.09 2.34
C PRO A 249 -17.07 19.32 3.63
N SER A 250 -18.27 19.47 4.23
CA SER A 250 -18.71 18.75 5.45
C SER A 250 -18.62 17.23 5.38
N ILE A 251 -18.58 16.67 4.17
CA ILE A 251 -18.45 15.22 3.95
C ILE A 251 -17.03 14.70 4.22
N ILE A 252 -16.05 15.59 4.38
CA ILE A 252 -14.68 15.27 4.78
C ILE A 252 -14.65 15.25 6.32
N ASP A 253 -14.23 14.11 6.89
CA ASP A 253 -14.21 13.90 8.34
C ASP A 253 -12.97 14.58 8.93
N LEU A 254 -13.11 15.84 9.31
CA LEU A 254 -12.08 16.61 10.01
C LEU A 254 -12.32 16.49 11.52
N ARG A 255 -11.29 16.08 12.27
CA ARG A 255 -11.34 15.97 13.74
C ARG A 255 -10.09 16.53 14.38
N VAL A 256 -10.21 16.89 15.66
CA VAL A 256 -9.05 17.10 16.54
C VAL A 256 -8.36 15.76 16.76
N GLY A 257 -7.06 15.68 16.45
CA GLY A 257 -6.21 14.55 16.78
C GLY A 257 -5.16 14.94 17.82
N HIS A 258 -4.87 14.06 18.77
CA HIS A 258 -3.78 14.23 19.74
C HIS A 258 -2.68 13.23 19.40
N ILE A 259 -1.51 13.71 18.97
CA ILE A 259 -0.33 12.87 18.78
C ILE A 259 0.16 12.44 20.16
N LEU A 260 0.03 11.15 20.49
CA LEU A 260 0.55 10.62 21.76
C LEU A 260 2.08 10.55 21.69
N ARG A 261 2.60 9.99 20.59
CA ARG A 261 4.01 9.91 20.26
C ARG A 261 4.22 9.90 18.75
N ALA A 262 5.37 10.36 18.31
CA ALA A 262 5.85 10.20 16.94
C ALA A 262 7.27 9.61 16.94
N ILE A 263 7.58 8.82 15.91
CA ILE A 263 8.92 8.27 15.66
C ILE A 263 9.34 8.53 14.21
N ASN A 264 10.65 8.50 13.94
CA ASN A 264 11.16 8.43 12.58
C ASN A 264 10.64 7.17 11.89
N HIS A 265 10.19 7.28 10.64
CA HIS A 265 9.69 6.14 9.90
C HIS A 265 10.86 5.19 9.55
N PRO A 266 10.84 3.92 9.96
CA PRO A 266 12.02 3.04 9.91
C PRO A 266 12.56 2.76 8.50
N ASN A 267 11.71 2.93 7.48
CA ASN A 267 12.06 2.73 6.06
C ASN A 267 11.95 4.02 5.20
N ALA A 268 11.94 5.22 5.81
CA ALA A 268 11.78 6.47 5.06
C ALA A 268 12.22 7.73 5.82
N ASP A 269 13.36 8.30 5.44
CA ASP A 269 13.98 9.43 6.15
C ASP A 269 13.12 10.69 6.19
N SER A 270 12.25 10.93 5.20
CA SER A 270 11.36 12.10 5.15
C SER A 270 10.01 11.92 5.87
N LEU A 271 9.72 10.74 6.43
CA LEU A 271 8.45 10.46 7.08
C LEU A 271 8.60 10.29 8.61
N PHE A 272 7.60 10.76 9.35
CA PHE A 272 7.32 10.29 10.71
C PHE A 272 6.22 9.22 10.69
N VAL A 273 6.20 8.37 11.70
CA VAL A 273 5.06 7.51 12.09
C VAL A 273 4.53 8.04 13.42
N SER A 274 3.31 8.57 13.40
CA SER A 274 2.64 9.13 14.56
C SER A 274 1.55 8.18 15.06
N THR A 275 1.48 7.98 16.37
CA THR A 275 0.36 7.34 17.05
C THR A 275 -0.60 8.44 17.50
N ILE A 276 -1.77 8.55 16.85
CA ILE A 276 -2.70 9.65 17.05
C ILE A 276 -4.03 9.16 17.61
N ASP A 277 -4.46 9.72 18.73
CA ASP A 277 -5.83 9.61 19.24
C ASP A 277 -6.73 10.57 18.45
N CYS A 278 -7.66 10.03 17.67
CA CYS A 278 -8.67 10.79 16.92
C CYS A 278 -10.10 10.60 17.50
N GLY A 279 -10.19 10.19 18.77
CA GLY A 279 -11.44 9.90 19.47
C GLY A 279 -12.30 8.81 18.82
N ASP A 280 -11.66 7.83 18.19
CA ASP A 280 -12.37 6.70 17.59
C ASP A 280 -12.88 5.73 18.65
N ALA A 281 -14.05 5.13 18.40
CA ALA A 281 -14.61 4.12 19.30
C ALA A 281 -13.79 2.82 19.26
N PRO A 282 -13.67 2.07 20.38
CA PRO A 282 -13.00 0.77 20.40
C PRO A 282 -13.49 -0.19 19.31
N GLY A 283 -12.56 -0.83 18.60
CA GLY A 283 -12.85 -1.74 17.48
C GLY A 283 -13.16 -1.04 16.14
N SER A 284 -12.94 0.28 16.02
CA SER A 284 -13.14 1.02 14.77
C SER A 284 -12.16 0.59 13.65
N ASP A 285 -12.62 0.60 12.40
CA ASP A 285 -11.83 0.20 11.24
C ASP A 285 -10.50 0.97 11.13
N ASN A 286 -9.38 0.25 11.01
CA ASN A 286 -8.01 0.81 10.88
C ASN A 286 -7.47 1.53 12.14
N THR A 287 -8.01 1.19 13.31
CA THR A 287 -7.45 1.60 14.61
C THR A 287 -6.74 0.44 15.31
N SER A 288 -5.98 0.76 16.35
CA SER A 288 -5.34 -0.18 17.28
C SER A 288 -5.53 0.31 18.70
N LEU A 289 -5.46 -0.58 19.69
CA LEU A 289 -5.37 -0.18 21.09
C LEU A 289 -3.92 0.22 21.41
N ASP A 290 -3.74 1.38 22.04
CA ASP A 290 -2.48 1.77 22.63
C ASP A 290 -2.38 1.21 24.05
N GLU A 291 -1.42 0.32 24.30
CA GLU A 291 -1.31 -0.39 25.60
C GLU A 291 -0.92 0.54 26.76
N GLU A 292 -0.17 1.61 26.48
CA GLU A 292 0.30 2.57 27.47
C GLU A 292 -0.83 3.49 27.97
N THR A 293 -1.64 4.03 27.05
CA THR A 293 -2.72 4.97 27.39
C THR A 293 -4.12 4.35 27.45
N GLY A 294 -4.29 3.10 27.01
CA GLY A 294 -5.59 2.44 26.87
C GLY A 294 -6.50 3.03 25.78
N LYS A 295 -5.96 3.90 24.92
CA LYS A 295 -6.74 4.65 23.92
C LYS A 295 -6.85 3.90 22.60
N THR A 296 -7.94 4.13 21.87
CA THR A 296 -8.07 3.68 20.48
C THR A 296 -7.41 4.71 19.56
N VAL A 297 -6.34 4.30 18.88
CA VAL A 297 -5.44 5.18 18.13
C VAL A 297 -5.31 4.78 16.67
N ARG A 298 -4.88 5.73 15.84
CA ARG A 298 -4.52 5.54 14.43
C ARG A 298 -3.02 5.68 14.25
N THR A 299 -2.45 4.81 13.42
CA THR A 299 -1.12 5.01 12.85
C THR A 299 -1.21 5.98 11.68
N VAL A 300 -0.39 7.05 11.71
CA VAL A 300 -0.39 8.10 10.68
C VAL A 300 1.03 8.35 10.19
N CYS A 301 1.27 8.14 8.90
CA CYS A 301 2.55 8.45 8.26
C CYS A 301 2.49 9.87 7.66
N SER A 302 3.42 10.73 8.02
CA SER A 302 3.42 12.16 7.63
C SER A 302 4.79 12.60 7.12
N GLY A 303 4.84 13.23 5.94
CA GLY A 303 6.05 13.74 5.31
C GLY A 303 6.55 15.04 5.92
N LEU A 304 6.88 15.01 7.22
CA LEU A 304 7.25 16.17 8.03
C LEU A 304 8.67 16.07 8.60
N ASN A 305 9.36 14.93 8.43
CA ASN A 305 10.73 14.80 8.90
C ASN A 305 11.66 15.62 8.01
N GLY A 306 12.54 16.40 8.63
CA GLY A 306 13.30 17.47 7.97
C GLY A 306 12.56 18.80 7.79
N LEU A 307 11.27 18.88 8.13
CA LEU A 307 10.47 20.12 8.08
C LEU A 307 10.02 20.58 9.48
N ILE A 308 9.70 19.64 10.37
CA ILE A 308 9.32 19.87 11.77
C ILE A 308 10.18 18.95 12.65
N PRO A 309 10.82 19.45 13.73
CA PRO A 309 11.58 18.62 14.66
C PRO A 309 10.72 17.52 15.29
N LEU A 310 11.32 16.36 15.58
CA LEU A 310 10.59 15.22 16.16
C LEU A 310 10.04 15.54 17.56
N GLU A 311 10.73 16.41 18.30
CA GLU A 311 10.36 16.92 19.61
C GLU A 311 9.08 17.76 19.54
N GLU A 312 8.92 18.54 18.46
CA GLU A 312 7.72 19.35 18.19
C GLU A 312 6.49 18.51 17.77
N MET A 313 6.64 17.21 17.59
CA MET A 313 5.54 16.29 17.26
C MET A 313 4.95 15.59 18.51
N GLN A 314 5.72 15.48 19.60
CA GLN A 314 5.30 14.72 20.79
C GLN A 314 4.19 15.46 21.56
N GLY A 315 3.13 14.75 21.96
CA GLY A 315 2.00 15.33 22.70
C GLY A 315 1.17 16.37 21.94
N ARG A 316 1.43 16.59 20.64
CA ARG A 316 0.88 17.75 19.92
C ARG A 316 -0.57 17.54 19.48
N LYS A 317 -1.40 18.57 19.68
CA LYS A 317 -2.75 18.64 19.12
C LYS A 317 -2.70 19.12 17.67
N ILE A 318 -3.44 18.44 16.80
CA ILE A 318 -3.47 18.66 15.35
C ILE A 318 -4.90 18.55 14.81
N VAL A 319 -5.10 18.93 13.55
CA VAL A 319 -6.30 18.60 12.78
C VAL A 319 -6.01 17.38 11.89
N ALA A 320 -6.87 16.36 11.96
CA ALA A 320 -6.74 15.11 11.22
C ALA A 320 -7.89 14.91 10.23
N VAL A 321 -7.57 14.42 9.02
CA VAL A 321 -8.54 13.94 8.03
C VAL A 321 -8.73 12.43 8.23
N CYS A 322 -9.92 12.04 8.71
CA CYS A 322 -10.20 10.72 9.29
C CYS A 322 -10.97 9.76 8.37
N ASN A 323 -11.50 10.22 7.22
CA ASN A 323 -12.25 9.36 6.29
C ASN A 323 -11.63 9.18 4.90
N LEU A 324 -10.38 9.59 4.70
CA LEU A 324 -9.61 9.19 3.51
C LEU A 324 -9.44 7.66 3.49
N LYS A 325 -9.32 7.09 2.28
CA LYS A 325 -8.94 5.68 2.14
C LYS A 325 -7.51 5.49 2.67
N PRO A 326 -7.26 4.58 3.64
CA PRO A 326 -5.93 4.34 4.18
C PRO A 326 -4.89 4.04 3.09
N VAL A 327 -3.67 4.58 3.26
CA VAL A 327 -2.57 4.48 2.30
C VAL A 327 -1.36 3.82 2.97
N THR A 328 -0.83 2.77 2.35
CA THR A 328 0.44 2.17 2.79
C THR A 328 1.61 3.02 2.28
N MET A 329 2.32 3.68 3.19
CA MET A 329 3.52 4.45 2.93
C MET A 329 4.71 3.62 3.42
N ARG A 330 5.59 3.20 2.50
CA ARG A 330 6.89 2.53 2.81
C ARG A 330 6.77 1.35 3.80
N GLY A 331 5.67 0.59 3.67
CA GLY A 331 5.35 -0.61 4.47
C GLY A 331 4.40 -0.36 5.64
N ILE A 332 4.16 0.88 6.05
CA ILE A 332 3.29 1.22 7.19
C ILE A 332 1.98 1.83 6.67
N LYS A 333 0.85 1.36 7.19
CA LYS A 333 -0.49 1.79 6.78
C LYS A 333 -0.89 3.06 7.54
N SER A 334 -0.94 4.19 6.84
CA SER A 334 -1.50 5.45 7.36
C SER A 334 -3.02 5.40 7.32
N ALA A 335 -3.67 5.60 8.46
CA ALA A 335 -5.12 5.51 8.66
C ALA A 335 -5.82 6.89 8.83
N ALA A 336 -5.06 7.98 8.76
CA ALA A 336 -5.55 9.36 8.66
C ALA A 336 -4.48 10.21 7.94
N MET A 337 -4.71 11.52 7.84
CA MET A 337 -3.74 12.50 7.35
C MET A 337 -3.73 13.70 8.28
N VAL A 338 -2.54 14.20 8.66
CA VAL A 338 -2.40 15.43 9.46
C VAL A 338 -2.51 16.63 8.53
N LEU A 339 -3.35 17.60 8.87
CA LEU A 339 -3.57 18.81 8.09
C LEU A 339 -2.48 19.86 8.38
N ALA A 340 -1.86 20.39 7.33
CA ALA A 340 -0.77 21.36 7.44
C ALA A 340 -0.89 22.49 6.40
N ALA A 341 -0.45 23.69 6.79
CA ALA A 341 -0.22 24.80 5.87
C ALA A 341 1.18 24.72 5.26
N SER A 342 1.26 25.06 3.98
CA SER A 342 2.50 25.29 3.24
C SER A 342 2.31 26.47 2.28
N PRO A 343 3.35 27.24 1.94
CA PRO A 343 3.26 28.29 0.93
C PRO A 343 2.58 27.81 -0.36
N ARG A 344 1.77 28.69 -0.99
CA ARG A 344 1.28 28.43 -2.35
C ARG A 344 2.47 28.49 -3.29
N VAL A 345 2.79 27.37 -3.92
CA VAL A 345 3.79 27.30 -4.98
C VAL A 345 3.09 27.61 -6.31
N ALA A 346 3.75 28.37 -7.20
CA ALA A 346 3.20 28.70 -8.51
C ALA A 346 3.11 27.45 -9.41
N GLU A 347 2.14 27.41 -10.34
CA GLU A 347 2.06 26.31 -11.31
C GLU A 347 3.36 26.26 -12.15
N GLY A 348 4.13 25.17 -11.99
CA GLY A 348 5.40 24.95 -12.67
C GLY A 348 6.64 24.95 -11.77
N GLU A 349 6.52 25.34 -10.49
CA GLU A 349 7.58 25.17 -9.49
C GLU A 349 7.24 23.99 -8.55
N ASP A 350 8.18 23.05 -8.39
CA ASP A 350 7.99 21.83 -7.58
C ASP A 350 8.72 21.89 -6.22
N SER A 351 8.85 23.11 -5.65
CA SER A 351 9.51 23.34 -4.37
C SER A 351 8.60 23.03 -3.18
N HIS A 352 8.44 21.74 -2.89
CA HIS A 352 7.88 21.23 -1.63
C HIS A 352 8.77 21.53 -0.38
N ALA A 353 9.85 22.28 -0.54
CA ALA A 353 10.83 22.63 0.50
C ALA A 353 10.52 23.92 1.28
N GLY A 354 9.36 24.54 1.07
CA GLY A 354 8.91 25.68 1.88
C GLY A 354 8.61 25.28 3.34
N PRO A 355 8.60 26.24 4.28
CA PRO A 355 8.19 25.98 5.67
C PRO A 355 6.80 25.33 5.72
N VAL A 356 6.64 24.32 6.59
CA VAL A 356 5.36 23.63 6.81
C VAL A 356 4.93 23.78 8.26
N GLU A 357 3.68 24.19 8.47
CA GLU A 357 3.11 24.40 9.79
C GLU A 357 1.87 23.53 9.98
N LEU A 358 1.85 22.71 11.02
CA LEU A 358 0.65 21.94 11.37
C LEU A 358 -0.47 22.89 11.80
N VAL A 359 -1.70 22.59 11.37
CA VAL A 359 -2.89 23.32 11.83
C VAL A 359 -3.11 23.04 13.31
N ILE A 360 -3.22 24.12 14.08
CA ILE A 360 -3.36 24.14 15.53
C ILE A 360 -4.85 24.24 15.87
N PRO A 361 -5.47 23.18 16.43
CA PRO A 361 -6.79 23.28 17.04
C PRO A 361 -6.71 24.02 18.39
N PRO A 362 -7.85 24.44 18.97
CA PRO A 362 -7.89 25.08 20.28
C PRO A 362 -7.19 24.26 21.38
N ALA A 363 -6.50 24.95 22.30
CA ALA A 363 -5.65 24.32 23.31
C ALA A 363 -6.38 23.29 24.18
N ASP A 364 -7.65 23.50 24.48
CA ASP A 364 -8.47 22.63 25.34
C ASP A 364 -9.29 21.58 24.58
N ALA A 365 -9.25 21.59 23.24
CA ALA A 365 -10.09 20.71 22.43
C ALA A 365 -9.77 19.20 22.68
N PRO A 366 -10.76 18.35 22.96
CA PRO A 366 -10.57 16.91 23.17
C PRO A 366 -10.34 16.18 21.84
N ALA A 367 -9.67 15.03 21.91
CA ALA A 367 -9.48 14.16 20.75
C ALA A 367 -10.84 13.69 20.20
N GLY A 368 -10.98 13.70 18.87
CA GLY A 368 -12.21 13.35 18.18
C GLY A 368 -13.27 14.45 18.10
N GLU A 369 -13.07 15.64 18.70
CA GLU A 369 -13.98 16.76 18.47
C GLU A 369 -14.04 17.06 16.96
N ARG A 370 -15.26 17.07 16.41
CA ARG A 370 -15.50 17.35 15.00
C ARG A 370 -15.13 18.78 14.67
N ILE A 371 -14.49 18.96 13.52
CA ILE A 371 -14.11 20.26 12.97
C ILE A 371 -14.88 20.47 11.67
N SER A 372 -15.31 21.71 11.41
CA SER A 372 -16.06 22.09 10.22
C SER A 372 -15.76 23.52 9.81
N PHE A 373 -16.05 23.88 8.56
CA PHE A 373 -15.97 25.28 8.14
C PHE A 373 -17.30 25.99 8.44
N GLN A 374 -17.25 27.19 9.03
CA GLN A 374 -18.43 27.99 9.37
C GLN A 374 -19.31 28.22 8.13
N GLY A 375 -20.62 27.97 8.25
CA GLY A 375 -21.59 28.01 7.14
C GLY A 375 -21.59 26.79 6.21
N TRP A 376 -20.58 25.93 6.30
CA TRP A 376 -20.38 24.72 5.50
C TRP A 376 -20.44 23.43 6.34
N ALA A 377 -20.97 23.50 7.57
CA ALA A 377 -21.06 22.37 8.50
C ALA A 377 -22.22 21.39 8.20
N GLU A 378 -23.17 21.77 7.35
CA GLU A 378 -24.35 20.94 7.01
C GLU A 378 -23.96 19.66 6.25
N GLY A 379 -24.35 18.51 6.80
CA GLY A 379 -24.09 17.18 6.24
C GLY A 379 -23.22 16.33 7.16
N GLU A 380 -23.29 15.01 7.01
CA GLU A 380 -22.45 14.08 7.77
C GLU A 380 -21.25 13.58 6.95
N PRO A 381 -20.09 13.28 7.57
CA PRO A 381 -18.94 12.76 6.85
C PRO A 381 -19.23 11.38 6.23
N GLU A 382 -18.74 11.12 5.00
CA GLU A 382 -18.80 9.77 4.44
C GLU A 382 -17.94 8.83 5.30
N LYS A 383 -18.39 7.60 5.61
CA LYS A 383 -17.59 6.62 6.38
C LYS A 383 -16.19 6.41 5.78
N GLN A 384 -16.08 6.44 4.45
CA GLN A 384 -14.81 6.48 3.71
C GLN A 384 -15.03 7.16 2.36
N LEU A 385 -14.27 8.21 2.10
CA LEU A 385 -14.27 8.93 0.83
C LEU A 385 -13.87 7.99 -0.31
N ASN A 386 -14.69 7.95 -1.36
CA ASN A 386 -14.39 7.16 -2.56
C ASN A 386 -13.34 7.89 -3.43
N PRO A 387 -12.13 7.34 -3.64
CA PRO A 387 -11.09 8.01 -4.43
C PRO A 387 -11.47 8.26 -5.90
N LYS A 388 -12.47 7.54 -6.44
CA LYS A 388 -12.99 7.79 -7.79
C LYS A 388 -13.83 9.06 -7.89
N LYS A 389 -14.40 9.54 -6.78
CA LYS A 389 -15.16 10.80 -6.72
C LYS A 389 -14.26 12.04 -6.63
N LYS A 390 -12.96 11.88 -6.30
CA LYS A 390 -11.98 12.97 -6.10
C LYS A 390 -12.46 14.10 -5.17
N ILE A 391 -13.12 13.73 -4.08
CA ILE A 391 -13.77 14.70 -3.16
C ILE A 391 -12.74 15.63 -2.53
N TRP A 392 -11.65 15.05 -2.01
CA TRP A 392 -10.56 15.83 -1.41
C TRP A 392 -9.98 16.81 -2.42
N GLU A 393 -9.63 16.32 -3.62
CA GLU A 393 -9.06 17.13 -4.70
C GLU A 393 -10.03 18.17 -5.27
N THR A 394 -11.34 18.03 -5.03
CA THR A 394 -12.35 19.03 -5.39
C THR A 394 -12.36 20.19 -4.40
N PHE A 395 -12.24 19.92 -3.08
CA PHE A 395 -12.37 20.95 -2.04
C PHE A 395 -11.03 21.54 -1.57
N GLN A 396 -9.93 20.78 -1.65
CA GLN A 396 -8.61 21.21 -1.19
C GLN A 396 -8.12 22.54 -1.79
N PRO A 397 -8.41 22.90 -3.07
CA PRO A 397 -8.06 24.22 -3.61
C PRO A 397 -8.66 25.41 -2.84
N GLY A 398 -9.77 25.20 -2.13
CA GLY A 398 -10.36 26.18 -1.22
C GLY A 398 -9.73 26.24 0.17
N PHE A 399 -8.91 25.26 0.58
CA PHE A 399 -8.30 25.23 1.90
C PHE A 399 -7.02 26.09 1.93
N GLY A 400 -7.00 27.08 2.82
CA GLY A 400 -5.88 27.99 2.99
C GLY A 400 -5.89 28.72 4.32
N THR A 401 -5.05 29.76 4.42
CA THR A 401 -5.00 30.65 5.59
C THR A 401 -5.24 32.10 5.21
N ASN A 402 -5.82 32.88 6.11
CA ASN A 402 -6.01 34.33 5.94
C ASN A 402 -4.88 35.15 6.60
N ASP A 403 -5.02 36.48 6.59
CA ASP A 403 -4.05 37.40 7.20
C ASP A 403 -4.00 37.31 8.74
N ASP A 404 -5.04 36.76 9.37
CA ASP A 404 -5.14 36.54 10.81
C ASP A 404 -4.59 35.16 11.25
N LEU A 405 -3.95 34.42 10.33
CA LEU A 405 -3.41 33.06 10.52
C LEU A 405 -4.48 31.99 10.81
N GLU A 406 -5.75 32.29 10.55
CA GLU A 406 -6.86 31.36 10.68
C GLU A 406 -6.96 30.47 9.45
N VAL A 407 -7.27 29.19 9.64
CA VAL A 407 -7.55 28.28 8.52
C VAL A 407 -8.96 28.54 8.00
N ILE A 408 -9.09 28.63 6.66
CA ILE A 408 -10.32 28.98 5.97
C ILE A 408 -10.62 28.03 4.80
N PHE A 409 -11.90 27.99 4.42
CA PHE A 409 -12.39 27.48 3.14
C PHE A 409 -12.89 28.63 2.28
N ASP A 410 -12.23 28.88 1.15
CA ASP A 410 -12.70 29.79 0.10
C ASP A 410 -13.42 29.01 -1.00
N SER A 411 -14.75 29.16 -1.03
CA SER A 411 -15.61 28.58 -2.06
C SER A 411 -15.37 29.15 -3.46
N ASN A 412 -14.78 30.33 -3.60
CA ASN A 412 -14.50 30.93 -4.92
C ASN A 412 -13.38 30.21 -5.68
N ALA A 413 -12.51 29.53 -4.94
CA ALA A 413 -11.45 28.65 -5.45
C ALA A 413 -11.96 27.23 -5.79
N VAL A 414 -13.22 26.90 -5.45
CA VAL A 414 -13.82 25.58 -5.72
C VAL A 414 -15.00 25.72 -6.71
N PRO A 415 -14.79 25.43 -8.01
CA PRO A 415 -15.84 25.56 -9.03
C PRO A 415 -17.14 24.79 -8.74
N ALA A 416 -17.08 23.72 -7.94
CA ALA A 416 -18.24 22.90 -7.58
C ALA A 416 -19.23 23.59 -6.62
N VAL A 417 -18.80 24.58 -5.83
CA VAL A 417 -19.64 25.27 -4.83
C VAL A 417 -19.54 26.80 -4.90
N LYS A 418 -18.85 27.33 -5.90
CA LYS A 418 -18.68 28.77 -6.13
C LYS A 418 -20.03 29.45 -6.35
N GLY A 419 -20.34 30.44 -5.52
CA GLY A 419 -21.59 31.21 -5.61
C GLY A 419 -22.84 30.42 -5.17
N GLN A 420 -22.68 29.36 -4.39
CA GLN A 420 -23.79 28.59 -3.85
C GLN A 420 -24.67 29.46 -2.93
N GLU A 421 -25.95 29.55 -3.26
CA GLU A 421 -26.91 30.40 -2.55
C GLU A 421 -27.04 30.01 -1.07
N GLY A 422 -27.09 31.01 -0.18
CA GLY A 422 -27.14 30.80 1.26
C GLY A 422 -25.84 30.34 1.93
N LYS A 423 -24.73 30.21 1.19
CA LYS A 423 -23.41 29.84 1.76
C LYS A 423 -22.43 31.01 1.79
N PRO A 424 -21.61 31.17 2.85
CA PRO A 424 -20.62 32.23 2.91
C PRO A 424 -19.46 31.91 1.96
N ALA A 425 -18.97 32.94 1.26
CA ALA A 425 -17.84 32.82 0.36
C ALA A 425 -16.59 32.24 1.04
N ILE A 426 -16.33 32.70 2.28
CA ILE A 426 -15.26 32.28 3.18
C ILE A 426 -15.88 31.66 4.43
N GLY A 427 -15.50 30.43 4.80
CA GLY A 427 -15.83 29.82 6.08
C GLY A 427 -14.58 29.58 6.92
N LYS A 428 -14.54 30.02 8.18
CA LYS A 428 -13.41 29.73 9.09
C LYS A 428 -13.48 28.29 9.59
N LEU A 429 -12.34 27.61 9.71
CA LEU A 429 -12.25 26.26 10.27
C LEU A 429 -12.42 26.32 11.78
N VAL A 430 -13.49 25.73 12.30
CA VAL A 430 -13.84 25.73 13.72
C VAL A 430 -14.12 24.34 14.25
N THR A 431 -13.79 24.15 15.52
CA THR A 431 -14.29 23.06 16.36
C THR A 431 -15.81 23.11 16.54
N ALA A 432 -16.41 22.02 17.04
CA ALA A 432 -17.84 21.97 17.36
C ALA A 432 -18.24 23.00 18.43
N SER A 433 -17.31 23.33 19.34
CA SER A 433 -17.40 24.44 20.30
C SER A 433 -17.27 25.85 19.68
N GLY A 434 -17.05 25.96 18.36
CA GLY A 434 -17.03 27.22 17.60
C GLY A 434 -15.69 27.96 17.63
N VAL A 435 -14.66 27.40 18.27
CA VAL A 435 -13.33 28.02 18.39
C VAL A 435 -12.47 27.69 17.17
N ILE A 436 -11.76 28.70 16.67
CA ILE A 436 -11.07 28.72 15.38
C ILE A 436 -9.73 27.97 15.43
N CYS A 437 -9.40 27.27 14.35
CA CYS A 437 -8.11 26.61 14.14
C CYS A 437 -7.16 27.54 13.37
N THR A 438 -5.89 27.59 13.78
CA THR A 438 -4.89 28.55 13.26
C THR A 438 -3.59 27.88 12.82
N VAL A 439 -2.64 28.66 12.31
CA VAL A 439 -1.24 28.27 12.05
C VAL A 439 -0.28 29.22 12.79
N LYS A 440 1.03 28.97 12.77
CA LYS A 440 1.99 29.78 13.55
C LYS A 440 2.33 31.11 12.86
N THR A 441 2.60 31.11 11.54
CA THR A 441 3.10 32.29 10.79
C THR A 441 2.65 32.37 9.32
N LEU A 442 2.19 31.26 8.72
CA LEU A 442 1.92 31.22 7.27
C LEU A 442 0.58 31.88 6.88
N LYS A 443 0.64 33.11 6.36
CA LYS A 443 -0.49 33.82 5.72
C LYS A 443 -0.68 33.43 4.25
N GLY A 444 -1.92 33.42 3.74
CA GLY A 444 -2.23 33.15 2.33
C GLY A 444 -1.87 31.75 1.84
N ALA A 445 -1.53 30.83 2.75
CA ALA A 445 -1.01 29.50 2.46
C ALA A 445 -2.06 28.60 1.77
N THR A 446 -1.60 27.48 1.23
CA THR A 446 -2.48 26.34 0.95
C THR A 446 -2.44 25.37 2.11
N VAL A 447 -3.60 24.86 2.50
CA VAL A 447 -3.75 23.88 3.58
C VAL A 447 -4.12 22.53 2.95
N ARG A 448 -3.42 21.47 3.36
CA ARG A 448 -3.55 20.12 2.78
C ARG A 448 -3.11 19.01 3.73
#